data_AF-A0A7T0JL32-F1
#
_entry.id   AF-A0A7T0JL32-F1
#
_cell.length_a   1.000
_cell.length_b   1.000
_cell.length_c   1.000
_cell.angle_alpha   90.00
_cell.angle_beta   90.00
_cell.angle_gamma   90.00
#
_symmetry.space_group_name_H-M   'P 1'
#
loop_
_entity.id
_entity.type
_entity.pdbx_description
1 polymer ?
#
loop_
_entity_poly.entity_id
_entity_poly.type
_entity_poly.pdbx_seq_one_letter_code
_entity_poly.pdbx_strand_id
1 'polypeptide(L)'
;MTTPKSLYAPIATANFVLLAFAIFCLAIALAIAWMLGITLFFPDGRLAGHLVERSDIIRAHIDYLMMAQFLFIFFLLFRQYAINPPIWLVAACSFGAFFNPLAFLIRGLSAKPDAVAAALVEPHFPLQAAISFTLTTVGFLGSTLLVGRAAWQSIAARTD
;
A
#
# COMPACT_ATOMS: atom_id res chain seq x y z
N MET A 1 9.20 -16.02 -39.16
CA MET A 1 8.75 -16.89 -38.06
C MET A 1 9.14 -16.20 -36.75
N THR A 2 8.24 -15.42 -36.15
CA THR A 2 8.51 -14.73 -34.88
C THR A 2 8.41 -15.72 -33.74
N THR A 3 9.53 -15.98 -33.07
CA THR A 3 9.58 -16.81 -31.86
C THR A 3 8.57 -16.28 -30.85
N PRO A 4 7.68 -17.13 -30.28
CA PRO A 4 6.77 -16.67 -29.24
C PRO A 4 7.61 -16.11 -28.08
N LYS A 5 7.38 -14.83 -27.73
CA LYS A 5 7.95 -14.23 -26.51
C LYS A 5 7.58 -15.16 -25.35
N SER A 6 8.60 -15.71 -24.68
CA SER A 6 8.42 -16.57 -23.53
C SER A 6 7.46 -15.91 -22.53
N LEU A 7 6.40 -16.63 -22.14
CA LEU A 7 5.49 -16.24 -21.06
C LEU A 7 6.21 -16.07 -19.70
N TYR A 8 7.47 -16.50 -19.65
CA TYR A 8 8.39 -16.49 -18.52
C TYR A 8 9.60 -15.60 -18.77
N ALA A 9 9.41 -14.42 -19.38
CA ALA A 9 10.46 -13.40 -19.31
C ALA A 9 10.78 -13.15 -17.82
N PRO A 10 12.07 -13.14 -17.41
CA PRO A 10 12.43 -12.97 -16.02
C PRO A 10 11.83 -11.67 -15.48
N ILE A 11 11.06 -11.77 -14.39
CA ILE A 11 10.49 -10.61 -13.72
C ILE A 11 11.66 -9.78 -13.21
N ALA A 12 11.77 -8.52 -13.64
CA ALA A 12 12.76 -7.61 -13.09
C ALA A 12 12.65 -7.57 -11.57
N THR A 13 13.77 -7.62 -10.85
CA THR A 13 13.80 -7.66 -9.37
C THR A 13 12.91 -6.60 -8.73
N ALA A 14 12.86 -5.40 -9.32
CA ALA A 14 11.99 -4.31 -8.87
C ALA A 14 10.48 -4.68 -8.96
N ASN A 15 10.03 -5.30 -10.04
CA ASN A 15 8.64 -5.75 -10.18
C ASN A 15 8.29 -6.85 -9.17
N PHE A 16 9.24 -7.73 -8.84
CA PHE A 16 9.03 -8.76 -7.83
C PHE A 16 8.88 -8.15 -6.42
N VAL A 17 9.69 -7.15 -6.07
CA VAL A 17 9.58 -6.43 -4.79
C VAL A 17 8.22 -5.76 -4.66
N LEU A 18 7.74 -5.11 -5.73
CA LEU A 18 6.43 -4.47 -5.76
C LEU A 18 5.30 -5.48 -5.50
N LEU A 19 5.36 -6.64 -6.16
CA LEU A 19 4.38 -7.72 -5.98
C LEU A 19 4.42 -8.28 -4.55
N ALA A 20 5.60 -8.53 -4.01
CA ALA A 20 5.76 -9.05 -2.65
C ALA A 20 5.12 -8.10 -1.63
N PHE A 21 5.33 -6.78 -1.77
CA PHE A 21 4.69 -5.79 -0.92
C PHE A 21 3.17 -5.69 -1.12
N ALA A 22 2.67 -5.86 -2.35
CA ALA A 22 1.23 -5.90 -2.61
C ALA A 22 0.56 -7.07 -1.86
N ILE A 23 1.17 -8.25 -1.94
CA ILE A 23 0.73 -9.46 -1.22
C ILE A 23 0.79 -9.24 0.28
N PHE A 24 1.88 -8.67 0.78
CA PHE A 24 2.05 -8.41 2.20
C PHE A 24 1.00 -7.44 2.76
N CYS A 25 0.75 -6.33 2.07
CA CYS A 25 -0.29 -5.36 2.46
C CYS A 25 -1.69 -6.00 2.43
N LEU A 26 -1.98 -6.82 1.41
CA LEU A 26 -3.25 -7.56 1.34
C LEU A 26 -3.41 -8.54 2.50
N ALA A 27 -2.35 -9.28 2.85
CA ALA A 27 -2.37 -10.20 3.97
C ALA A 27 -2.68 -9.50 5.30
N ILE A 28 -2.07 -8.33 5.54
CA ILE A 28 -2.39 -7.48 6.70
C ILE A 28 -3.86 -7.04 6.65
N ALA A 29 -4.33 -6.55 5.50
CA ALA A 29 -5.70 -6.10 5.36
C ALA A 29 -6.72 -7.21 5.68
N LEU A 30 -6.47 -8.43 5.19
CA LEU A 30 -7.29 -9.61 5.47
C LEU A 30 -7.22 -10.04 6.93
N ALA A 31 -6.05 -9.96 7.57
CA ALA A 31 -5.93 -10.23 9.00
C ALA A 31 -6.77 -9.23 9.82
N ILE A 32 -6.75 -7.95 9.47
CA ILE A 32 -7.60 -6.93 10.11
C ILE A 32 -9.08 -7.22 9.84
N ALA A 33 -9.46 -7.62 8.63
CA ALA A 33 -10.83 -7.99 8.29
C ALA A 33 -11.35 -9.13 9.17
N TRP A 34 -10.54 -10.18 9.36
CA TRP A 34 -10.87 -11.28 10.26
C TRP A 34 -11.03 -10.82 11.70
N MET A 35 -10.11 -9.99 12.19
CA MET A 35 -10.18 -9.44 13.55
C MET A 35 -11.45 -8.59 13.76
N LEU A 36 -11.78 -7.71 12.82
CA LEU A 36 -13.02 -6.92 12.84
C LEU A 36 -14.27 -7.79 12.73
N GLY A 37 -14.22 -8.87 11.95
CA GLY A 37 -15.29 -9.85 11.83
C GLY A 37 -15.53 -10.62 13.13
N ILE A 38 -14.48 -11.16 13.76
CA ILE A 38 -14.57 -11.88 15.04
C ILE A 38 -15.16 -10.95 16.11
N THR A 39 -14.66 -9.73 16.22
CA THR A 39 -15.12 -8.77 17.23
C THR A 39 -16.54 -8.24 16.98
N LEU A 40 -17.06 -8.37 15.76
CA LEU A 40 -18.47 -8.09 15.47
C LEU A 40 -19.41 -9.13 16.13
N PHE A 41 -19.03 -10.41 16.10
CA PHE A 41 -19.84 -11.49 16.68
C PHE A 41 -19.54 -11.75 18.16
N PHE A 42 -18.34 -11.39 18.63
CA PHE A 42 -17.89 -11.54 20.01
C PHE A 42 -17.42 -10.18 20.58
N PRO A 43 -18.33 -9.23 20.80
CA PRO A 43 -17.99 -7.87 21.22
C PRO A 43 -17.35 -7.78 22.61
N ASP A 44 -17.67 -8.73 23.49
CA ASP A 44 -17.09 -8.83 24.85
C ASP A 44 -15.91 -9.82 24.94
N GLY A 45 -15.45 -10.31 23.78
CA GLY A 45 -14.33 -11.25 23.71
C GLY A 45 -12.98 -10.59 24.04
N ARG A 46 -12.00 -11.38 24.50
CA ARG A 46 -10.64 -10.88 24.79
C ARG A 46 -10.01 -10.12 23.63
N LEU A 47 -10.29 -10.52 22.38
CA LEU A 47 -9.80 -9.85 21.19
C LEU A 47 -10.39 -8.43 21.01
N ALA A 48 -11.68 -8.24 21.35
CA ALA A 48 -12.34 -6.95 21.26
C ALA A 48 -11.72 -5.93 22.24
N GLY A 49 -11.28 -6.39 23.40
CA GLY A 49 -10.54 -5.57 24.37
C GLY A 49 -9.21 -5.00 23.86
N HIS A 50 -8.64 -5.56 22.77
CA HIS A 50 -7.43 -5.02 22.14
C HIS A 50 -7.73 -3.94 21.08
N LEU A 51 -8.99 -3.78 20.64
CA LEU A 51 -9.39 -2.77 19.67
C LEU A 51 -9.77 -1.46 20.38
N VAL A 52 -8.77 -0.69 20.78
CA VAL A 52 -8.95 0.55 21.55
C VAL A 52 -9.76 1.59 20.77
N GLU A 53 -9.44 1.78 19.48
CA GLU A 53 -10.15 2.71 18.62
C GLU A 53 -10.54 2.02 17.31
N ARG A 54 -11.73 1.41 17.32
CA ARG A 54 -12.25 0.61 16.18
C ARG A 54 -12.32 1.42 14.89
N SER A 55 -12.60 2.73 14.96
CA SER A 55 -12.68 3.58 13.77
C SER A 55 -11.33 3.68 13.05
N ASP A 56 -10.21 3.67 13.79
CA ASP A 56 -8.86 3.71 13.23
C ASP A 56 -8.43 2.37 12.66
N ILE A 57 -8.83 1.26 13.28
CA ILE A 57 -8.63 -0.09 12.75
C ILE A 57 -9.34 -0.25 11.41
N ILE A 58 -10.57 0.25 11.28
CA ILE A 58 -11.32 0.24 10.01
C ILE A 58 -10.60 1.12 8.96
N ARG A 59 -10.12 2.31 9.34
CA ARG A 59 -9.34 3.16 8.43
C ARG A 59 -8.07 2.46 7.96
N ALA A 60 -7.32 1.84 8.86
CA ALA A 60 -6.13 1.07 8.52
C ALA A 60 -6.44 -0.09 7.58
N HIS A 61 -7.53 -0.82 7.83
CA HIS A 61 -7.98 -1.91 6.95
C HIS A 61 -8.25 -1.43 5.52
N ILE A 62 -9.07 -0.39 5.38
CA ILE A 62 -9.42 0.17 4.07
C ILE A 62 -8.18 0.71 3.36
N ASP A 63 -7.32 1.43 4.08
CA ASP A 63 -6.12 2.01 3.51
C ASP A 63 -5.13 0.91 3.08
N TYR A 64 -4.90 -0.15 3.87
CA TYR A 64 -4.12 -1.31 3.43
C TYR A 64 -4.71 -2.01 2.20
N LEU A 65 -6.04 -2.15 2.10
CA LEU A 65 -6.70 -2.70 0.91
C LEU A 65 -6.41 -1.84 -0.33
N MET A 66 -6.59 -0.53 -0.22
CA MET A 66 -6.35 0.41 -1.32
C MET A 66 -4.88 0.42 -1.73
N MET A 67 -3.96 0.44 -0.77
CA MET A 67 -2.53 0.39 -1.04
C MET A 67 -2.13 -0.92 -1.74
N ALA A 68 -2.60 -2.08 -1.24
CA ALA A 68 -2.37 -3.36 -1.89
C ALA A 68 -2.92 -3.38 -3.33
N GLN A 69 -4.14 -2.89 -3.53
CA GLN A 69 -4.77 -2.80 -4.85
C GLN A 69 -3.93 -1.96 -5.83
N PHE A 70 -3.46 -0.78 -5.43
CA PHE A 70 -2.62 0.06 -6.29
C PHE A 70 -1.29 -0.61 -6.64
N LEU A 71 -0.64 -1.27 -5.67
CA LEU A 71 0.60 -2.00 -5.94
C LEU A 71 0.38 -3.17 -6.93
N PHE A 72 -0.72 -3.92 -6.81
CA PHE A 72 -1.09 -4.95 -7.78
C PHE A 72 -1.34 -4.35 -9.17
N ILE A 73 -2.07 -3.24 -9.25
CA ILE A 73 -2.35 -2.54 -10.50
C ILE A 73 -1.05 -2.10 -11.18
N PHE A 74 -0.14 -1.46 -10.45
CA PHE A 74 1.15 -1.05 -11.01
C PHE A 74 2.01 -2.25 -11.43
N PHE A 75 2.06 -3.32 -10.65
CA PHE A 75 2.76 -4.55 -11.04
C PHE A 75 2.21 -5.12 -12.36
N LEU A 76 0.89 -5.23 -12.48
CA LEU A 76 0.24 -5.75 -13.69
C LEU A 76 0.47 -4.84 -14.89
N LEU A 77 0.40 -3.51 -14.71
CA LEU A 77 0.64 -2.53 -15.77
C LEU A 77 2.12 -2.51 -16.21
N PHE A 78 3.05 -2.60 -15.27
CA PHE A 78 4.47 -2.72 -15.60
C PHE A 78 4.77 -4.00 -16.38
N ARG A 79 4.13 -5.12 -16.00
CA ARG A 79 4.22 -6.36 -16.78
C ARG A 79 3.60 -6.22 -18.16
N GLN A 80 2.40 -5.63 -18.26
CA GLN A 80 1.66 -5.45 -19.51
C GLN A 80 2.44 -4.62 -20.53
N TYR A 81 3.04 -3.52 -20.09
CA TYR A 81 3.79 -2.61 -20.96
C TYR A 81 5.30 -2.92 -21.01
N ALA A 82 5.74 -4.04 -20.43
CA ALA A 82 7.15 -4.41 -20.31
C ALA A 82 8.04 -3.28 -19.72
N ILE A 83 7.51 -2.55 -18.74
CA ILE A 83 8.23 -1.49 -18.03
C ILE A 83 9.14 -2.14 -16.97
N ASN A 84 10.41 -1.74 -16.98
CA ASN A 84 11.37 -2.01 -15.92
C ASN A 84 11.48 -0.75 -15.05
N PRO A 85 10.67 -0.62 -13.98
CA PRO A 85 10.71 0.58 -13.15
C PRO A 85 12.04 0.66 -12.40
N PRO A 86 12.55 1.89 -12.14
CA PRO A 86 13.73 2.05 -11.31
C PRO A 86 13.43 1.62 -9.87
N ILE A 87 14.39 0.97 -9.20
CA ILE A 87 14.18 0.38 -7.88
C ILE A 87 13.77 1.40 -6.80
N TRP A 88 14.25 2.65 -6.89
CA TRP A 88 13.89 3.70 -5.95
C TRP A 88 12.39 4.04 -6.01
N LEU A 89 11.77 3.93 -7.19
CA LEU A 89 10.35 4.22 -7.38
C LEU A 89 9.51 3.12 -6.73
N VAL A 90 9.91 1.86 -6.93
CA VAL A 90 9.30 0.71 -6.24
C VAL A 90 9.46 0.84 -4.74
N ALA A 91 10.65 1.21 -4.25
CA ALA A 91 10.89 1.41 -2.83
C ALA A 91 9.98 2.51 -2.25
N ALA A 92 9.80 3.62 -2.97
CA ALA A 92 8.89 4.70 -2.56
C ALA A 92 7.43 4.22 -2.49
N CYS A 93 6.95 3.50 -3.51
CA CYS A 93 5.63 2.87 -3.52
C CYS A 93 5.44 1.93 -2.32
N SER A 94 6.37 1.00 -2.12
CA SER A 94 6.30 -0.04 -1.09
C SER A 94 6.38 0.53 0.33
N PHE A 95 7.28 1.48 0.56
CA PHE A 95 7.42 2.14 1.86
C PHE A 95 6.12 2.86 2.22
N GLY A 96 5.67 3.73 1.33
CA GLY A 96 4.49 4.54 1.57
C GLY A 96 3.21 3.71 1.73
N ALA A 97 3.05 2.67 0.90
CA ALA A 97 1.94 1.72 0.97
C ALA A 97 1.85 0.99 2.32
N PHE A 98 2.99 0.70 2.94
CA PHE A 98 3.02 0.01 4.24
C PHE A 98 2.86 0.98 5.42
N PHE A 99 3.57 2.10 5.40
CA PHE A 99 3.65 3.02 6.54
C PHE A 99 2.46 3.98 6.65
N ASN A 100 1.76 4.30 5.54
CA ASN A 100 0.56 5.15 5.61
C ASN A 100 -0.55 4.51 6.48
N PRO A 101 -0.97 3.27 6.24
CA PRO A 101 -2.01 2.65 7.05
C PRO A 101 -1.52 2.25 8.45
N LEU A 102 -0.21 2.04 8.62
CA LEU A 102 0.39 1.57 9.87
C LEU A 102 0.12 2.53 11.04
N ALA A 103 0.16 3.84 10.80
CA ALA A 103 -0.10 4.84 11.84
C ALA A 103 -1.53 4.70 12.41
N PHE A 104 -2.53 4.44 11.55
CA PHE A 104 -3.90 4.17 11.98
C PHE A 104 -4.01 2.83 12.73
N LEU A 105 -3.30 1.80 12.27
CA LEU A 105 -3.29 0.51 12.93
C LEU A 105 -2.70 0.61 14.35
N ILE A 106 -1.55 1.27 14.49
CA ILE A 106 -0.91 1.49 15.79
C ILE A 106 -1.85 2.29 16.70
N ARG A 107 -2.43 3.39 16.20
CA ARG A 107 -3.36 4.21 16.99
C ARG A 107 -4.61 3.43 17.43
N GLY A 108 -5.15 2.57 16.55
CA GLY A 108 -6.29 1.73 16.85
C GLY A 108 -6.04 0.65 17.90
N LEU A 109 -4.80 0.21 18.06
CA LEU A 109 -4.38 -0.83 19.00
C LEU A 109 -3.74 -0.28 20.29
N SER A 110 -3.28 0.97 20.27
CA SER A 110 -2.55 1.57 21.40
C SER A 110 -3.52 2.15 22.43
N ALA A 111 -3.19 1.99 23.72
CA ALA A 111 -3.93 2.65 24.79
C ALA A 111 -3.92 4.17 24.61
N LYS A 112 -5.03 4.82 24.96
CA LYS A 112 -5.11 6.28 24.93
C LYS A 112 -4.11 6.85 25.96
N PRO A 113 -3.30 7.85 25.60
CA PRO A 113 -2.45 8.53 26.57
C PRO A 113 -3.31 9.09 27.71
N ASP A 114 -2.79 9.08 28.93
CA ASP A 114 -3.42 9.76 30.04
C ASP A 114 -3.64 11.25 29.73
N ALA A 115 -4.67 11.86 30.31
CA ALA A 115 -5.10 13.23 29.99
C ALA A 115 -3.96 14.29 30.07
N VAL A 116 -2.95 14.05 30.90
CA VAL A 116 -1.75 14.89 31.04
C VAL A 116 -0.80 14.75 29.83
N ALA A 117 -0.65 13.54 29.28
CA ALA A 117 0.12 13.30 28.06
C ALA A 117 -0.64 13.76 26.80
N ALA A 118 -1.98 13.70 26.81
CA ALA A 118 -2.82 14.23 25.73
C ALA A 118 -2.78 15.77 25.64
N ALA A 119 -2.40 16.47 26.72
CA ALA A 119 -2.21 17.92 26.72
C ALA A 119 -0.93 18.37 26.00
N LEU A 120 0.02 17.46 25.76
CA LEU A 120 1.16 17.68 24.87
C LEU A 120 0.67 17.55 23.43
N VAL A 121 0.06 18.61 22.91
CA VAL A 121 -0.32 18.70 21.50
C VAL A 121 0.97 18.77 20.69
N GLU A 122 1.22 17.76 19.86
CA GLU A 122 2.32 17.79 18.89
C GLU A 122 2.14 19.03 17.98
N PRO A 123 3.05 20.01 18.00
CA PRO A 123 2.84 21.30 17.35
C PRO A 123 2.98 21.22 15.83
N HIS A 124 3.49 20.10 15.32
CA HIS A 124 3.80 19.88 13.91
C HIS A 124 3.30 18.53 13.42
N PHE A 125 3.08 18.44 12.11
CA PHE A 125 2.72 17.19 11.48
C PHE A 125 3.80 16.12 11.73
N PRO A 126 3.44 14.89 12.14
CA PRO A 126 4.42 13.87 12.47
C PRO A 126 5.38 13.59 11.30
N LEU A 127 6.69 13.70 11.54
CA LEU A 127 7.71 13.57 10.50
C LEU A 127 7.62 12.23 9.76
N GLN A 128 7.36 11.14 10.48
CA GLN A 128 7.17 9.82 9.87
C GLN A 128 5.99 9.80 8.90
N ALA A 129 4.86 10.42 9.27
CA ALA A 129 3.71 10.52 8.37
C ALA A 129 4.05 11.39 7.16
N ALA A 130 4.78 12.49 7.34
CA ALA A 130 5.19 13.37 6.24
C ALA A 130 6.03 12.61 5.20
N ILE A 131 7.02 11.86 5.67
CA ILE A 131 7.90 11.04 4.82
C ILE A 131 7.09 9.98 4.10
N SER A 132 6.22 9.26 4.82
CA SER A 132 5.42 8.18 4.25
C SER A 132 4.46 8.70 3.16
N PHE A 133 3.70 9.76 3.44
CA PHE A 133 2.80 10.36 2.44
C PHE A 133 3.57 10.86 1.21
N THR A 134 4.71 11.52 1.43
CA THR A 134 5.53 12.02 0.32
C THR A 134 6.02 10.87 -0.56
N LEU A 135 6.53 9.79 0.04
CA LEU A 135 7.00 8.63 -0.71
C LEU A 135 5.87 7.91 -1.45
N THR A 136 4.69 7.77 -0.86
CA THR A 136 3.50 7.25 -1.56
C THR A 136 3.16 8.12 -2.76
N THR A 137 3.09 9.44 -2.58
CA THR A 137 2.73 10.38 -3.65
C THR A 137 3.74 10.32 -4.79
N VAL A 138 5.03 10.40 -4.49
CA VAL A 138 6.10 10.33 -5.49
C VAL A 138 6.09 8.97 -6.21
N GLY A 139 5.98 7.88 -5.44
CA GLY A 139 5.94 6.52 -5.97
C GLY A 139 4.76 6.29 -6.92
N PHE A 140 3.55 6.63 -6.48
CA PHE A 140 2.33 6.37 -7.24
C PHE A 140 2.21 7.29 -8.45
N LEU A 141 2.51 8.59 -8.30
CA LEU A 141 2.51 9.51 -9.45
C LEU A 141 3.58 9.12 -10.47
N GLY A 142 4.80 8.80 -10.03
CA GLY A 142 5.85 8.34 -10.94
C GLY A 142 5.46 7.05 -11.68
N SER A 143 4.85 6.10 -10.98
CA SER A 143 4.36 4.85 -11.59
C SER A 143 3.27 5.13 -12.62
N THR A 144 2.30 5.98 -12.29
CA THR A 144 1.22 6.40 -13.20
C THR A 144 1.78 7.10 -14.45
N LEU A 145 2.76 7.99 -14.30
CA LEU A 145 3.39 8.69 -15.44
C LEU A 145 4.13 7.71 -16.37
N LEU A 146 4.87 6.75 -15.81
CA LEU A 146 5.54 5.72 -16.60
C LEU A 146 4.54 4.87 -17.39
N VAL A 147 3.47 4.42 -16.73
CA VAL A 147 2.41 3.65 -17.38
C VAL A 147 1.71 4.48 -18.46
N GLY A 148 1.33 5.72 -18.15
CA GLY A 148 0.63 6.61 -19.07
C GLY A 148 1.44 6.88 -20.33
N ARG A 149 2.75 7.14 -20.18
CA ARG A 149 3.67 7.29 -21.31
C ARG A 149 3.72 6.02 -22.17
N ALA A 150 3.87 4.84 -21.55
CA ALA A 150 3.96 3.58 -22.30
C ALA A 150 2.65 3.24 -23.02
N ALA A 151 1.51 3.50 -22.37
CA ALA A 151 0.19 3.35 -22.96
C ALA A 151 0.03 4.25 -24.20
N TRP A 152 0.41 5.52 -24.09
CA TRP A 152 0.37 6.47 -25.21
C TRP A 152 1.22 6.01 -26.39
N GLN A 153 2.46 5.58 -26.14
CA GLN A 153 3.35 5.06 -27.17
C GLN A 153 2.77 3.81 -27.86
N SER A 154 2.11 2.93 -27.09
CA SER A 154 1.48 1.73 -27.65
C SER A 154 0.29 2.02 -28.57
N ILE A 155 -0.38 3.16 -28.37
CA ILE A 155 -1.49 3.61 -29.21
C ILE A 155 -0.95 4.27 -30.48
N ALA A 156 0.01 5.19 -30.33
CA ALA A 156 0.63 5.88 -31.46
C ALA A 156 1.24 4.89 -32.48
N ALA A 157 1.91 3.83 -31.99
CA ALA A 157 2.48 2.80 -32.86
C ALA A 157 1.44 1.93 -33.60
N ARG A 158 0.14 2.06 -33.31
CA ARG A 158 -0.95 1.35 -34.03
C ARG A 158 -1.62 2.22 -35.09
N THR A 159 -1.41 3.53 -35.03
CA THR A 159 -2.03 4.51 -35.95
C THR A 159 -1.11 4.88 -37.11
N ASP A 160 0.15 4.47 -37.06
CA ASP A 160 1.16 4.53 -38.14
C ASP A 160 1.22 3.21 -38.91
#